data_AF-A0A7U9KNQ5-F1
#
_entry.id   AF-A0A7U9KNQ5-F1
#
_cell.length_a   1.000
_cell.length_b   1.000
_cell.length_c   1.000
_cell.angle_alpha   90.00
_cell.angle_beta   90.00
_cell.angle_gamma   90.00
#
_symmetry.space_group_name_H-M   'P 1'
#
loop_
_entity.id
_entity.type
_entity.pdbx_description
1 polymer ?
#
loop_
_entity_poly.entity_id
_entity_poly.type
_entity_poly.pdbx_seq_one_letter_code
_entity_poly.pdbx_strand_id
1 'polypeptide(L)'
;MKAPPGRPLDGQQLADLLMRLLLDERPRQRLADEGAAAVASGTGELECLATVDLCELDSAARQFRTTVWKQGRNGGLASAFPRSLRLLASAGVRDAELLTGFLRSEEFGRFRFLPYAGRGLSEEEAFAAYLIGFVAAHPDRLTGAGVDAPVVLRETVTHELMTALFTALVCEQPLSFDIAVEGIVRTGRGHAALRRYTPRSVASWADRPAAARQDSGEPVAYAYFATPAGVRRGAVSAQVAAAFETTPSAEGDAARRALSRRGLW
;
A
#
# COMPACT_ATOMS: atom_id res chain seq x y z
N MET A 1 37.39 -34.54 15.18
CA MET A 1 37.68 -33.57 14.09
C MET A 1 36.70 -32.41 14.25
N LYS A 2 37.18 -31.19 14.51
CA LYS A 2 36.35 -29.99 14.44
C LYS A 2 36.10 -29.70 12.95
N ALA A 3 34.84 -29.52 12.57
CA ALA A 3 34.51 -29.02 11.25
C ALA A 3 35.22 -27.68 11.02
N PRO A 4 35.72 -27.39 9.80
CA PRO A 4 36.30 -26.09 9.52
C PRO A 4 35.25 -25.01 9.77
N PRO A 5 35.63 -23.84 10.33
CA PRO A 5 34.69 -22.74 10.52
C PRO A 5 34.04 -22.39 9.19
N GLY A 6 32.72 -22.24 9.19
CA GLY A 6 31.99 -21.83 8.00
C GLY A 6 32.53 -20.51 7.47
N ARG A 7 32.44 -20.29 6.15
CA ARG A 7 32.68 -18.95 5.61
C ARG A 7 31.71 -17.99 6.31
N PRO A 8 32.20 -16.91 6.97
CA PRO A 8 31.32 -15.96 7.65
C PRO A 8 30.38 -15.32 6.62
N LEU A 9 29.15 -15.05 7.05
CA LEU A 9 28.19 -14.30 6.24
C LEU A 9 28.77 -12.92 5.93
N ASP A 10 28.65 -12.50 4.68
CA ASP A 10 28.87 -11.08 4.38
C ASP A 10 27.72 -10.21 4.92
N GLY A 11 27.90 -8.89 4.89
CA GLY A 11 26.92 -7.95 5.44
C GLY A 11 25.54 -8.03 4.78
N GLN A 12 25.48 -8.39 3.49
CA GLN A 12 24.22 -8.53 2.78
C GLN A 12 23.51 -9.83 3.20
N GLN A 13 24.24 -10.94 3.25
CA GLN A 13 23.71 -12.23 3.68
C GLN A 13 23.18 -12.20 5.12
N LEU A 14 23.87 -11.48 6.02
CA LEU A 14 23.39 -11.29 7.38
C LEU A 14 22.12 -10.42 7.44
N ALA A 15 22.07 -9.33 6.66
CA ALA A 15 20.88 -8.49 6.57
C ALA A 15 19.68 -9.28 6.02
N ASP A 16 19.89 -10.07 4.97
CA ASP A 16 18.85 -10.92 4.37
C ASP A 16 18.36 -11.99 5.35
N LEU A 17 19.26 -12.61 6.13
CA LEU A 17 18.91 -13.54 7.18
C LEU A 17 18.03 -12.88 8.26
N LEU A 18 18.45 -11.71 8.76
CA LEU A 18 17.71 -10.97 9.78
C LEU A 18 16.35 -10.50 9.26
N MET A 19 16.29 -9.96 8.04
CA MET A 19 15.02 -9.58 7.42
C MET A 19 14.11 -10.80 7.24
N ARG A 20 14.64 -11.93 6.76
CA ARG A 20 13.85 -13.19 6.66
C ARG A 20 13.26 -13.59 8.01
N LEU A 21 14.04 -13.51 9.08
CA LEU A 21 13.59 -13.83 10.44
C LEU A 21 12.62 -12.80 11.02
N LEU A 22 12.73 -11.51 10.71
CA LEU A 22 11.82 -10.47 11.19
C LEU A 22 10.47 -10.50 10.44
N LEU A 23 10.50 -10.83 9.14
CA LEU A 23 9.33 -10.75 8.27
C LEU A 23 8.48 -12.03 8.28
N ASP A 24 9.10 -13.22 8.33
CA ASP A 24 8.40 -14.51 8.24
C ASP A 24 8.31 -15.22 9.60
N GLU A 25 7.09 -15.55 10.00
CA GLU A 25 6.79 -16.28 11.23
C GLU A 25 7.24 -17.75 11.17
N ARG A 26 7.19 -18.38 9.99
CA ARG A 26 7.48 -19.81 9.88
C ARG A 26 8.96 -20.14 10.17
N PRO A 27 9.96 -19.41 9.63
CA PRO A 27 11.35 -19.57 10.03
C PRO A 27 11.58 -19.34 11.52
N ARG A 28 10.90 -18.36 12.15
CA ARG A 28 11.01 -18.14 13.60
C ARG A 28 10.47 -19.31 14.41
N GLN A 29 9.29 -19.83 14.04
CA GLN A 29 8.70 -20.98 14.70
C GLN A 29 9.60 -22.20 14.59
N ARG A 30 10.13 -22.47 13.39
CA ARG A 30 11.08 -23.58 13.18
C ARG A 30 12.39 -23.37 13.94
N LEU A 31 12.88 -22.14 14.04
CA LEU A 31 14.07 -21.83 14.85
C LEU A 31 13.83 -22.13 16.33
N ALA A 32 12.65 -21.81 16.85
CA ALA A 32 12.26 -22.06 18.24
C ALA A 32 12.02 -23.55 18.54
N ASP A 33 11.34 -24.26 17.64
CA ASP A 33 10.91 -25.64 17.87
C ASP A 33 11.95 -26.68 17.44
N GLU A 34 12.65 -26.44 16.32
CA GLU A 34 13.56 -27.40 15.68
C GLU A 34 15.05 -26.97 15.79
N GLY A 35 15.33 -25.74 16.18
CA GLY A 35 16.68 -25.20 16.35
C GLY A 35 17.34 -24.68 15.05
N ALA A 36 18.54 -24.10 15.20
CA ALA A 36 19.25 -23.37 14.12
C ALA A 36 19.49 -24.21 12.84
N ALA A 37 19.77 -25.51 12.98
CA ALA A 37 20.02 -26.41 11.86
C ALA A 37 18.80 -26.60 10.93
N ALA A 38 17.58 -26.38 11.45
CA ALA A 38 16.36 -26.50 10.67
C ALA A 38 16.13 -25.32 9.72
N VAL A 39 16.75 -24.17 10.01
CA VAL A 39 16.50 -22.90 9.31
C VAL A 39 17.70 -22.45 8.49
N ALA A 40 18.92 -22.79 8.91
CA ALA A 40 20.15 -22.40 8.25
C ALA A 40 20.27 -22.95 6.82
N SER A 41 20.61 -22.09 5.87
CA SER A 41 20.93 -22.47 4.50
C SER A 41 22.39 -22.96 4.33
N GLY A 42 23.23 -22.78 5.35
CA GLY A 42 24.65 -23.15 5.33
C GLY A 42 25.35 -22.89 6.67
N THR A 43 26.64 -23.24 6.75
CA THR A 43 27.41 -23.20 8.01
C THR A 43 27.50 -21.79 8.61
N GLY A 44 27.62 -20.74 7.80
CA GLY A 44 27.66 -19.35 8.29
C GLY A 44 26.33 -18.89 8.90
N GLU A 45 25.19 -19.23 8.30
CA GLU A 45 23.88 -18.96 8.91
C GLU A 45 23.66 -19.80 10.17
N LEU A 46 24.14 -21.05 10.19
CA LEU A 46 24.01 -21.93 11.34
C LEU A 46 24.72 -21.36 12.57
N GLU A 47 25.97 -20.92 12.41
CA GLU A 47 26.75 -20.30 13.47
C GLU A 47 26.08 -19.01 13.98
N CYS A 48 25.53 -18.20 13.07
CA CYS A 48 24.81 -16.97 13.44
C CYS A 48 23.48 -17.26 14.15
N LEU A 49 22.65 -18.18 13.63
CA LEU A 49 21.35 -18.52 14.20
C LEU A 49 21.49 -19.15 15.59
N ALA A 50 22.57 -19.88 15.83
CA ALA A 50 22.85 -20.50 17.13
C ALA A 50 23.10 -19.47 18.25
N THR A 51 23.42 -18.22 17.92
CA THR A 51 23.67 -17.14 18.90
C THR A 51 22.51 -16.16 19.05
N VAL A 52 21.43 -16.33 18.28
CA VAL A 52 20.26 -15.44 18.32
C VAL A 52 19.45 -15.68 19.60
N ASP A 53 19.19 -14.62 20.36
CA ASP A 53 18.18 -14.63 21.41
C ASP A 53 16.78 -14.67 20.79
N LEU A 54 16.06 -15.78 21.01
CA LEU A 54 14.75 -16.01 20.42
C LEU A 54 13.66 -15.09 21.01
N CYS A 55 13.78 -14.71 22.28
CA CYS A 55 12.84 -13.81 22.93
C CYS A 55 13.00 -12.38 22.41
N GLU A 56 14.24 -11.92 22.24
CA GLU A 56 14.52 -10.63 21.61
C GLU A 56 14.09 -10.62 20.14
N LEU A 57 14.37 -11.68 19.39
CA LEU A 57 13.95 -11.80 17.99
C LEU A 57 12.41 -11.73 17.85
N ASP A 58 11.67 -12.48 18.66
CA ASP A 58 10.20 -12.46 18.63
C ASP A 58 9.65 -11.08 19.03
N SER A 59 10.23 -10.46 20.06
CA SER A 59 9.84 -9.10 20.49
C SER A 59 10.10 -8.07 19.39
N ALA A 60 11.28 -8.09 18.76
CA ALA A 60 11.64 -7.21 17.66
C ALA A 60 10.73 -7.42 16.44
N ALA A 61 10.44 -8.67 16.08
CA ALA A 61 9.54 -9.00 14.98
C ALA A 61 8.11 -8.50 15.24
N ARG A 62 7.58 -8.68 16.47
CA ARG A 62 6.24 -8.18 16.86
C ARG A 62 6.18 -6.65 16.82
N GLN A 63 7.21 -5.99 17.34
CA GLN A 63 7.30 -4.53 17.32
C GLN A 63 7.34 -4.03 15.87
N PHE A 64 8.20 -4.60 15.03
CA PHE A 64 8.30 -4.24 13.61
C PHE A 64 6.96 -4.41 12.88
N ARG A 65 6.30 -5.57 13.03
CA ARG A 65 5.00 -5.86 12.42
C ARG A 65 3.91 -4.90 12.91
N THR A 66 3.93 -4.56 14.21
CA THR A 66 3.01 -3.57 14.79
C THR A 66 3.27 -2.18 14.24
N THR A 67 4.54 -1.83 13.98
CA THR A 67 4.92 -0.55 13.39
C THR A 67 4.35 -0.39 11.98
N VAL A 68 4.65 -1.33 11.09
CA VAL A 68 4.11 -1.39 9.72
C VAL A 68 2.57 -1.33 9.73
N TRP A 69 1.93 -2.15 10.57
CA TRP A 69 0.47 -2.26 10.55
C TRP A 69 -0.27 -1.11 11.25
N LYS A 70 0.30 -0.53 12.33
CA LYS A 70 -0.44 0.31 13.29
C LYS A 70 0.30 1.57 13.80
N GLN A 71 1.57 1.86 13.50
CA GLN A 71 2.26 2.97 14.19
C GLN A 71 1.87 4.39 13.75
N GLY A 72 1.83 5.28 14.75
CA GLY A 72 2.15 6.71 14.61
C GLY A 72 0.95 7.66 14.40
N ARG A 73 1.11 8.93 14.85
CA ARG A 73 0.11 10.03 14.83
C ARG A 73 -0.53 10.31 13.47
N ASN A 74 0.03 9.79 12.38
CA ASN A 74 -0.42 9.96 11.00
C ASN A 74 -0.95 8.67 10.34
N GLY A 75 -0.95 7.54 11.07
CA GLY A 75 -1.66 6.31 10.70
C GLY A 75 -0.88 5.31 9.83
N GLY A 76 -0.75 4.06 10.28
CA GLY A 76 -0.18 2.95 9.49
C GLY A 76 -1.13 2.38 8.43
N LEU A 77 -0.76 1.24 7.82
CA LEU A 77 -1.52 0.61 6.73
C LEU A 77 -3.01 0.40 7.05
N ALA A 78 -3.34 0.03 8.28
CA ALA A 78 -4.73 -0.19 8.68
C ALA A 78 -5.62 1.07 8.61
N SER A 79 -5.03 2.26 8.84
CA SER A 79 -5.71 3.54 8.71
C SER A 79 -5.68 4.12 7.29
N ALA A 80 -4.68 3.75 6.49
CA ALA A 80 -4.64 4.12 5.08
C ALA A 80 -5.66 3.33 4.25
N PHE A 81 -5.90 2.04 4.57
CA PHE A 81 -6.78 1.13 3.82
C PHE A 81 -7.99 0.58 4.61
N PRO A 82 -8.74 1.39 5.37
CA PRO A 82 -9.72 0.90 6.33
C PRO A 82 -10.91 0.17 5.69
N ARG A 83 -11.36 0.58 4.49
CA ARG A 83 -12.48 -0.05 3.78
C ARG A 83 -12.03 -1.30 3.04
N SER A 84 -10.88 -1.26 2.39
CA SER A 84 -10.32 -2.44 1.72
C SER A 84 -10.13 -3.59 2.70
N LEU A 85 -9.58 -3.31 3.89
CA LEU A 85 -9.40 -4.32 4.94
C LEU A 85 -10.74 -4.83 5.47
N ARG A 86 -11.77 -3.98 5.63
CA ARG A 86 -13.12 -4.45 6.02
C ARG A 86 -13.75 -5.37 4.97
N LEU A 87 -13.61 -5.05 3.69
CA LEU A 87 -14.10 -5.89 2.59
C LEU A 87 -13.40 -7.26 2.61
N LEU A 88 -12.07 -7.26 2.74
CA LEU A 88 -11.27 -8.49 2.85
C LEU A 88 -11.65 -9.31 4.09
N ALA A 89 -11.85 -8.67 5.24
CA ALA A 89 -12.29 -9.33 6.46
C ALA A 89 -13.69 -9.96 6.30
N SER A 90 -14.61 -9.29 5.61
CA SER A 90 -15.94 -9.86 5.31
C SER A 90 -15.87 -11.09 4.39
N ALA A 91 -14.81 -11.19 3.59
CA ALA A 91 -14.50 -12.36 2.77
C ALA A 91 -13.66 -13.42 3.52
N GLY A 92 -13.49 -13.28 4.84
CA GLY A 92 -12.75 -14.23 5.68
C GLY A 92 -11.23 -14.12 5.60
N VAL A 93 -10.69 -13.05 5.00
CA VAL A 93 -9.25 -12.79 4.94
C VAL A 93 -8.82 -12.06 6.21
N ARG A 94 -7.83 -12.61 6.93
CA ARG A 94 -7.38 -12.05 8.22
C ARG A 94 -6.24 -11.05 8.03
N ASP A 95 -6.18 -10.00 8.85
CA ASP A 95 -5.08 -9.02 8.89
C ASP A 95 -3.70 -9.70 8.99
N ALA A 96 -3.57 -10.69 9.87
CA ALA A 96 -2.30 -11.40 10.06
C ALA A 96 -1.85 -12.14 8.79
N GLU A 97 -2.79 -12.68 8.02
CA GLU A 97 -2.52 -13.33 6.73
C GLU A 97 -2.03 -12.30 5.70
N LEU A 98 -2.72 -11.17 5.58
CA LEU A 98 -2.35 -10.09 4.66
C LEU A 98 -0.99 -9.49 5.00
N LEU A 99 -0.73 -9.22 6.29
CA LEU A 99 0.55 -8.68 6.73
C LEU A 99 1.69 -9.68 6.45
N THR A 100 1.51 -10.96 6.79
CA THR A 100 2.52 -11.97 6.49
C THR A 100 2.74 -12.15 4.98
N GLY A 101 1.68 -12.11 4.19
CA GLY A 101 1.79 -12.17 2.73
C GLY A 101 2.50 -10.96 2.15
N PHE A 102 2.14 -9.74 2.60
CA PHE A 102 2.75 -8.49 2.17
C PHE A 102 4.24 -8.44 2.49
N LEU A 103 4.64 -8.73 3.73
CA LEU A 103 6.04 -8.70 4.14
C LEU A 103 6.93 -9.70 3.37
N ARG A 104 6.32 -10.70 2.73
CA ARG A 104 7.02 -11.69 1.89
C ARG A 104 6.95 -11.38 0.40
N SER A 105 6.23 -10.33 0.02
CA SER A 105 5.95 -10.02 -1.38
C SER A 105 7.07 -9.19 -2.00
N GLU A 106 7.20 -9.25 -3.33
CA GLU A 106 8.17 -8.40 -4.05
C GLU A 106 7.82 -6.92 -3.90
N GLU A 107 6.53 -6.59 -3.73
CA GLU A 107 6.07 -5.23 -3.51
C GLU A 107 6.60 -4.65 -2.19
N PHE A 108 6.68 -5.42 -1.11
CA PHE A 108 7.33 -4.95 0.12
C PHE A 108 8.83 -4.67 -0.10
N GLY A 109 9.50 -5.44 -0.96
CA GLY A 109 10.88 -5.14 -1.36
C GLY A 109 11.05 -3.83 -2.17
N ARG A 110 9.97 -3.29 -2.74
CA ARG A 110 9.96 -1.98 -3.40
C ARG A 110 9.78 -0.82 -2.43
N PHE A 111 9.21 -1.07 -1.25
CA PHE A 111 9.28 -0.14 -0.13
C PHE A 111 10.71 -0.14 0.41
N ARG A 112 11.36 1.03 0.45
CA ARG A 112 12.74 1.14 0.95
C ARG A 112 12.77 1.90 2.26
N PHE A 113 12.87 1.12 3.35
CA PHE A 113 13.04 1.62 4.71
C PHE A 113 14.51 1.93 5.07
N LEU A 114 15.47 1.48 4.25
CA LEU A 114 16.89 1.58 4.61
C LEU A 114 17.47 2.96 4.31
N PRO A 115 18.07 3.64 5.31
CA PRO A 115 18.86 4.82 5.03
C PRO A 115 20.00 4.44 4.06
N TYR A 116 20.33 5.32 3.13
CA TYR A 116 21.41 5.18 2.12
C TYR A 116 21.10 4.38 0.84
N ALA A 117 19.94 3.74 0.68
CA ALA A 117 19.60 2.98 -0.53
C ALA A 117 18.82 3.76 -1.63
N GLY A 118 18.74 5.09 -1.52
CA GLY A 118 17.94 5.94 -2.41
C GLY A 118 16.44 5.98 -2.05
N ARG A 119 15.64 6.67 -2.86
CA ARG A 119 14.18 6.73 -2.69
C ARG A 119 13.53 5.46 -3.25
N GLY A 120 12.59 4.90 -2.49
CA GLY A 120 11.71 3.81 -2.91
C GLY A 120 10.26 4.28 -2.92
N LEU A 121 9.32 3.35 -3.12
CA LEU A 121 7.90 3.65 -3.01
C LEU A 121 7.52 3.97 -1.55
N SER A 122 6.39 4.66 -1.37
CA SER A 122 5.72 4.71 -0.06
C SER A 122 5.27 3.32 0.38
N GLU A 123 5.11 3.12 1.69
CA GLU A 123 4.61 1.86 2.25
C GLU A 123 3.19 1.58 1.74
N GLU A 124 2.36 2.61 1.64
CA GLU A 124 0.99 2.53 1.14
C GLU A 124 0.93 2.11 -0.32
N GLU A 125 1.83 2.63 -1.16
CA GLU A 125 1.87 2.26 -2.57
C GLU A 125 2.35 0.82 -2.79
N ALA A 126 3.34 0.38 -2.03
CA ALA A 126 3.76 -1.02 -2.00
C ALA A 126 2.61 -1.93 -1.54
N PHE A 127 1.92 -1.57 -0.46
CA PHE A 127 0.82 -2.37 0.06
C PHE A 127 -0.40 -2.41 -0.86
N ALA A 128 -0.74 -1.28 -1.49
CA ALA A 128 -1.82 -1.23 -2.48
C ALA A 128 -1.53 -2.13 -3.69
N ALA A 129 -0.29 -2.14 -4.18
CA ALA A 129 0.12 -3.04 -5.26
C ALA A 129 -0.05 -4.51 -4.84
N TYR A 130 0.38 -4.87 -3.63
CA TYR A 130 0.19 -6.20 -3.06
C TYR A 130 -1.30 -6.58 -2.97
N LEU A 131 -2.16 -5.70 -2.46
CA LEU A 131 -3.60 -5.96 -2.34
C LEU A 131 -4.24 -6.17 -3.73
N ILE A 132 -3.88 -5.37 -4.73
CA ILE A 132 -4.39 -5.55 -6.10
C ILE A 132 -3.96 -6.91 -6.68
N GLY A 133 -2.70 -7.31 -6.46
CA GLY A 133 -2.20 -8.63 -6.83
C GLY A 133 -2.93 -9.76 -6.11
N PHE A 134 -3.18 -9.61 -4.81
CA PHE A 134 -3.92 -10.57 -4.00
C PHE A 134 -5.34 -10.79 -4.54
N VAL A 135 -6.04 -9.72 -4.89
CA VAL A 135 -7.40 -9.76 -5.49
C VAL A 135 -7.39 -10.49 -6.82
N ALA A 136 -6.39 -10.25 -7.67
CA ALA A 136 -6.26 -10.90 -8.96
C ALA A 136 -5.93 -12.39 -8.84
N ALA A 137 -5.13 -12.77 -7.84
CA ALA A 137 -4.72 -14.16 -7.61
C ALA A 137 -5.79 -15.01 -6.90
N HIS A 138 -6.70 -14.40 -6.14
CA HIS A 138 -7.70 -15.11 -5.34
C HIS A 138 -9.14 -14.61 -5.56
N PRO A 139 -9.62 -14.52 -6.82
CA PRO A 139 -10.94 -13.98 -7.11
C PRO A 139 -12.06 -14.78 -6.42
N ASP A 140 -11.93 -16.10 -6.32
CA ASP A 140 -12.92 -17.00 -5.71
C ASP A 140 -13.10 -16.80 -4.20
N ARG A 141 -12.08 -16.27 -3.51
CA ARG A 141 -12.22 -15.93 -2.09
C ARG A 141 -13.14 -14.74 -1.88
N LEU A 142 -13.30 -13.91 -2.91
CA LEU A 142 -14.07 -12.68 -2.87
C LEU A 142 -15.48 -12.88 -3.45
N THR A 143 -15.73 -13.93 -4.23
CA THR A 143 -17.06 -14.21 -4.80
C THR A 143 -18.11 -14.47 -3.71
N GLY A 144 -17.72 -15.02 -2.56
CA GLY A 144 -18.58 -15.16 -1.37
C GLY A 144 -19.04 -13.84 -0.75
N ALA A 145 -18.39 -12.72 -1.08
CA ALA A 145 -18.77 -11.37 -0.65
C ALA A 145 -19.73 -10.67 -1.64
N GLY A 146 -20.13 -11.35 -2.72
CA GLY A 146 -21.10 -10.87 -3.71
C GLY A 146 -20.53 -10.70 -5.12
N VAL A 147 -21.44 -10.66 -6.11
CA VAL A 147 -21.13 -10.37 -7.51
C VAL A 147 -20.46 -8.99 -7.59
N ASP A 148 -19.26 -8.93 -8.18
CA ASP A 148 -18.38 -7.74 -8.34
C ASP A 148 -17.48 -7.34 -7.17
N ALA A 149 -17.42 -8.12 -6.08
CA ALA A 149 -16.53 -7.83 -4.96
C ALA A 149 -15.05 -7.58 -5.36
N PRO A 150 -14.45 -8.31 -6.34
CA PRO A 150 -13.08 -8.01 -6.80
C PRO A 150 -12.91 -6.61 -7.41
N VAL A 151 -13.89 -6.14 -8.21
CA VAL A 151 -13.85 -4.82 -8.84
C VAL A 151 -13.98 -3.73 -7.77
N VAL A 152 -14.96 -3.87 -6.89
CA VAL A 152 -15.20 -2.92 -5.80
C VAL A 152 -13.99 -2.81 -4.88
N LEU A 153 -13.38 -3.94 -4.54
CA LEU A 153 -12.18 -3.95 -3.70
C LEU A 153 -11.00 -3.29 -4.41
N ARG A 154 -10.72 -3.62 -5.68
CA ARG A 154 -9.63 -2.99 -6.44
C ARG A 154 -9.79 -1.47 -6.54
N GLU A 155 -10.99 -1.00 -6.84
CA GLU A 155 -11.29 0.44 -6.94
C GLU A 155 -11.20 1.13 -5.57
N THR A 156 -11.61 0.45 -4.50
CA THR A 156 -11.49 0.95 -3.12
C THR A 156 -10.03 1.05 -2.69
N VAL A 157 -9.19 0.05 -2.96
CA VAL A 157 -7.75 0.10 -2.71
C VAL A 157 -7.12 1.28 -3.45
N THR A 158 -7.50 1.47 -4.72
CA THR A 158 -7.01 2.60 -5.52
C THR A 158 -7.43 3.94 -4.91
N HIS A 159 -8.68 4.08 -4.47
CA HIS A 159 -9.19 5.30 -3.86
C HIS A 159 -8.48 5.63 -2.54
N GLU A 160 -8.25 4.63 -1.70
CA GLU A 160 -7.56 4.75 -0.43
C GLU A 160 -6.08 5.13 -0.62
N LEU A 161 -5.39 4.48 -1.56
CA LEU A 161 -4.03 4.85 -1.97
C LEU A 161 -3.94 6.31 -2.44
N MET A 162 -4.82 6.72 -3.36
CA MET A 162 -4.84 8.10 -3.85
C MET A 162 -5.05 9.11 -2.72
N THR A 163 -5.82 8.74 -1.71
CA THR A 163 -6.08 9.59 -0.55
C THR A 163 -4.85 9.72 0.35
N ALA A 164 -4.15 8.61 0.60
CA ALA A 164 -2.90 8.61 1.35
C ALA A 164 -1.83 9.45 0.64
N LEU A 165 -1.59 9.20 -0.66
CA LEU A 165 -0.61 9.94 -1.45
C LEU A 165 -0.90 11.45 -1.51
N PHE A 166 -2.16 11.84 -1.72
CA PHE A 166 -2.53 13.26 -1.74
C PHE A 166 -2.41 13.92 -0.37
N THR A 167 -2.60 13.17 0.71
CA THR A 167 -2.36 13.67 2.07
C THR A 167 -0.87 13.88 2.30
N ALA A 168 -0.03 12.92 1.93
CA ALA A 168 1.43 13.06 2.01
C ALA A 168 1.94 14.24 1.16
N LEU A 169 1.41 14.42 -0.05
CA LEU A 169 1.74 15.56 -0.91
C LEU A 169 1.46 16.93 -0.28
N VAL A 170 0.52 17.01 0.67
CA VAL A 170 0.22 18.23 1.43
C VAL A 170 1.08 18.32 2.70
N CYS A 171 1.26 17.21 3.42
CA CYS A 171 1.84 17.21 4.76
C CYS A 171 3.37 17.02 4.81
N GLU A 172 3.94 16.41 3.77
CA GLU A 172 5.33 15.96 3.75
C GLU A 172 6.03 16.57 2.53
N GLN A 173 6.64 17.73 2.71
CA GLN A 173 7.44 18.39 1.67
C GLN A 173 8.83 18.75 2.21
N PRO A 174 9.92 18.22 1.61
CA PRO A 174 9.96 17.31 0.46
C PRO A 174 9.55 15.87 0.82
N LEU A 175 8.97 15.14 -0.13
CA LEU A 175 8.67 13.72 0.04
C LEU A 175 9.95 12.90 0.24
N SER A 176 9.89 11.90 1.13
CA SER A 176 10.97 10.94 1.39
C SER A 176 10.95 9.74 0.43
N PHE A 177 9.89 9.61 -0.36
CA PHE A 177 9.64 8.50 -1.29
C PHE A 177 9.30 9.01 -2.69
N ASP A 178 9.32 8.09 -3.65
CA ASP A 178 8.86 8.32 -5.02
C ASP A 178 7.38 7.90 -5.16
N ILE A 179 6.66 8.60 -6.04
CA ILE A 179 5.28 8.27 -6.40
C ILE A 179 5.31 7.64 -7.79
N ALA A 180 5.04 6.35 -7.90
CA ALA A 180 5.00 5.64 -9.19
C ALA A 180 3.58 5.57 -9.77
N VAL A 181 2.55 5.85 -8.97
CA VAL A 181 1.16 5.93 -9.41
C VAL A 181 1.01 6.90 -10.59
N GLU A 182 0.59 6.37 -11.73
CA GLU A 182 0.43 7.13 -12.97
C GLU A 182 -0.73 8.15 -12.91
N GLY A 183 -0.66 9.20 -13.72
CA GLY A 183 -1.79 10.14 -13.88
C GLY A 183 -1.98 11.10 -12.71
N ILE A 184 -1.01 11.21 -11.80
CA ILE A 184 -0.86 12.36 -10.92
C ILE A 184 -0.08 13.43 -11.68
N VAL A 185 -0.70 14.57 -11.91
CA VAL A 185 -0.11 15.70 -12.64
C VAL A 185 0.26 16.82 -11.68
N ARG A 186 1.41 17.46 -11.94
CA ARG A 186 1.79 18.69 -11.24
C ARG A 186 1.01 19.86 -11.82
N THR A 187 0.47 20.68 -10.94
CA THR A 187 -0.28 21.90 -11.28
C THR A 187 0.46 23.14 -10.78
N GLY A 188 -0.02 24.34 -11.11
CA GLY A 188 0.54 25.59 -10.55
C GLY A 188 0.25 25.75 -9.05
N ARG A 189 -0.66 24.94 -8.50
CA ARG A 189 -1.11 25.00 -7.10
C ARG A 189 -0.79 23.75 -6.29
N GLY A 190 -0.15 22.74 -6.87
CA GLY A 190 0.21 21.50 -6.19
C GLY A 190 0.12 20.31 -7.15
N HIS A 191 -0.76 19.36 -6.83
CA HIS A 191 -0.94 18.14 -7.63
C HIS A 191 -2.43 17.84 -7.82
N ALA A 192 -2.76 17.22 -8.95
CA ALA A 192 -4.10 16.79 -9.27
C ALA A 192 -4.09 15.42 -9.93
N ALA A 193 -5.18 14.66 -9.78
CA ALA A 193 -5.37 13.41 -10.51
C ALA A 193 -6.86 13.19 -10.79
N LEU A 194 -7.14 12.49 -11.89
CA LEU A 194 -8.48 12.05 -12.25
C LEU A 194 -8.50 10.53 -12.37
N ARG A 195 -9.53 9.92 -11.79
CA ARG A 195 -9.83 8.49 -11.89
C ARG A 195 -11.27 8.30 -12.34
N ARG A 196 -11.54 7.13 -12.93
CA ARG A 196 -12.89 6.69 -13.24
C ARG A 196 -13.16 5.44 -12.42
N TYR A 197 -14.28 5.44 -11.72
CA TYR A 197 -14.71 4.33 -10.87
C TYR A 197 -16.12 3.90 -11.25
N THR A 198 -16.46 2.65 -10.96
CA THR A 198 -17.85 2.22 -11.07
C THR A 198 -18.73 3.02 -10.09
N PRO A 199 -19.99 3.36 -10.46
CA PRO A 199 -20.94 3.99 -9.55
C PRO A 199 -21.09 3.23 -8.22
N ARG A 200 -21.03 1.89 -8.29
CA ARG A 200 -21.13 1.00 -7.13
C ARG A 200 -19.97 1.17 -6.15
N SER A 201 -18.73 1.25 -6.63
CA SER A 201 -17.59 1.54 -5.76
C SER A 201 -17.72 2.90 -5.09
N VAL A 202 -18.11 3.93 -5.84
CA VAL A 202 -18.32 5.28 -5.27
C VAL A 202 -19.42 5.28 -4.21
N ALA A 203 -20.52 4.56 -4.46
CA ALA A 203 -21.61 4.40 -3.49
C ALA A 203 -21.14 3.69 -2.22
N SER A 204 -20.25 2.68 -2.33
CA SER A 204 -19.69 1.97 -1.18
C SER A 204 -18.84 2.86 -0.25
N TRP A 205 -18.42 4.03 -0.72
CA TRP A 205 -17.58 4.97 0.02
C TRP A 205 -18.37 6.00 0.83
N ALA A 206 -19.69 6.04 0.69
CA ALA A 206 -20.53 6.96 1.46
C ALA A 206 -20.71 6.45 2.90
N ASP A 207 -20.52 7.33 3.90
CA ASP A 207 -20.67 6.99 5.33
C ASP A 207 -22.12 6.66 5.71
N ARG A 208 -23.08 7.04 4.84
CA ARG A 208 -24.45 6.53 4.84
C ARG A 208 -24.70 5.90 3.48
N PRO A 209 -24.88 4.58 3.38
CA PRO A 209 -25.28 3.97 2.14
C PRO A 209 -26.67 4.52 1.79
N ALA A 210 -26.72 5.50 0.89
CA ALA A 210 -27.98 5.91 0.30
C ALA A 210 -28.55 4.65 -0.36
N ALA A 211 -29.78 4.30 0.00
CA ALA A 211 -30.49 3.13 -0.52
C ALA A 211 -30.18 2.97 -2.01
N ALA A 212 -29.62 1.79 -2.35
CA ALA A 212 -29.19 1.34 -3.67
C ALA A 212 -29.91 2.08 -4.82
N ARG A 213 -29.26 3.04 -5.46
CA ARG A 213 -29.86 3.75 -6.60
C ARG A 213 -29.00 3.91 -7.84
N GLN A 214 -27.75 3.45 -7.85
CA GLN A 214 -26.96 3.43 -9.09
C GLN A 214 -26.07 2.18 -9.13
N ASP A 215 -26.70 1.02 -9.36
CA ASP A 215 -25.99 -0.22 -9.69
C ASP A 215 -25.59 -0.28 -11.18
N SER A 216 -26.14 0.62 -12.01
CA SER A 216 -25.83 0.72 -13.44
C SER A 216 -25.72 2.18 -13.87
N GLY A 217 -24.65 2.51 -14.62
CA GLY A 217 -24.38 3.86 -15.08
C GLY A 217 -22.97 3.99 -15.66
N GLU A 218 -22.71 5.11 -16.32
CA GLU A 218 -21.36 5.44 -16.80
C GLU A 218 -20.37 5.54 -15.64
N PRO A 219 -19.08 5.20 -15.86
CA PRO A 219 -18.05 5.37 -14.85
C PRO A 219 -17.99 6.80 -14.32
N VAL A 220 -17.97 6.94 -12.99
CA VAL A 220 -17.94 8.23 -12.30
C VAL A 220 -16.53 8.80 -12.36
N ALA A 221 -16.39 9.99 -12.95
CA ALA A 221 -15.16 10.77 -12.89
C ALA A 221 -14.95 11.29 -11.45
N TYR A 222 -13.81 10.97 -10.85
CA TYR A 222 -13.47 11.31 -9.48
C TYR A 222 -12.11 11.97 -9.44
N ALA A 223 -12.06 13.21 -8.97
CA ALA A 223 -10.84 14.01 -8.94
C ALA A 223 -10.24 14.07 -7.54
N TYR A 224 -8.92 14.19 -7.49
CA TYR A 224 -8.11 14.42 -6.30
C TYR A 224 -7.27 15.68 -6.53
N PHE A 225 -7.21 16.56 -5.54
CA PHE A 225 -6.43 17.79 -5.55
C PHE A 225 -5.66 17.91 -4.24
N ALA A 226 -4.34 18.09 -4.34
CA ALA A 226 -3.47 18.41 -3.22
C ALA A 226 -2.99 19.85 -3.42
N THR A 227 -3.36 20.72 -2.50
CA THR A 227 -3.05 22.16 -2.54
C THR A 227 -2.54 22.62 -1.18
N PRO A 228 -1.93 23.81 -1.05
CA PRO A 228 -1.58 24.38 0.25
C PRO A 228 -2.75 24.49 1.23
N ALA A 229 -4.00 24.56 0.73
CA ALA A 229 -5.20 24.59 1.57
C ALA A 229 -5.65 23.21 2.06
N GLY A 230 -4.96 22.14 1.66
CA GLY A 230 -5.30 20.76 2.01
C GLY A 230 -5.69 19.90 0.80
N VAL A 231 -6.22 18.71 1.12
CA VAL A 231 -6.71 17.74 0.15
C VAL A 231 -8.19 17.98 -0.14
N ARG A 232 -8.54 18.02 -1.43
CA ARG A 232 -9.94 18.00 -1.89
C ARG A 232 -10.13 16.84 -2.85
N ARG A 233 -11.21 16.10 -2.69
CA ARG A 233 -11.52 14.94 -3.52
C ARG A 233 -13.02 14.72 -3.66
N GLY A 234 -13.47 14.14 -4.77
CA GLY A 234 -14.89 13.89 -5.01
C GLY A 234 -15.22 13.55 -6.45
N ALA A 235 -16.46 13.11 -6.67
CA ALA A 235 -17.03 13.00 -8.00
C ALA A 235 -17.12 14.38 -8.66
N VAL A 236 -16.84 14.45 -9.96
CA VAL A 236 -16.78 15.70 -10.73
C VAL A 236 -17.55 15.61 -12.04
N SER A 237 -17.98 16.77 -12.54
CA SER A 237 -18.63 16.87 -13.85
C SER A 237 -17.64 16.68 -15.01
N ALA A 238 -18.16 16.41 -16.20
CA ALA A 238 -17.37 16.36 -17.44
C ALA A 238 -16.54 17.64 -17.67
N GLN A 239 -17.10 18.81 -17.31
CA GLN A 239 -16.38 20.08 -17.42
C GLN A 239 -15.10 20.12 -16.56
N VAL A 240 -15.12 19.56 -15.35
CA VAL A 240 -13.91 19.49 -14.51
C VAL A 240 -12.98 18.40 -15.00
N ALA A 241 -13.52 17.27 -15.47
CA ALA A 241 -12.74 16.18 -16.05
C ALA A 241 -11.93 16.64 -17.29
N ALA A 242 -12.47 17.56 -18.10
CA ALA A 242 -11.80 18.13 -19.26
C ALA A 242 -10.46 18.81 -18.91
N ALA A 243 -10.29 19.32 -17.67
CA ALA A 243 -9.02 19.91 -17.24
C ALA A 243 -7.84 18.91 -17.24
N PHE A 244 -8.13 17.60 -17.25
CA PHE A 244 -7.14 16.52 -17.25
C PHE A 244 -6.85 15.97 -18.65
N GLU A 245 -7.45 16.53 -19.69
CA GLU A 245 -7.15 16.15 -21.07
C GLU A 245 -5.68 16.45 -21.41
N THR A 246 -5.02 15.46 -22.01
CA THR A 246 -3.63 15.54 -22.47
C THR A 246 -3.52 16.22 -23.83
N THR A 247 -4.57 16.11 -24.65
CA THR A 247 -4.66 16.80 -25.93
C THR A 247 -5.15 18.23 -25.70
N PRO A 248 -4.48 19.27 -26.24
CA PRO A 248 -4.95 20.64 -26.12
C PRO A 248 -6.36 20.81 -26.69
N SER A 249 -7.26 21.37 -25.89
CA SER A 249 -8.65 21.63 -26.26
C SER A 249 -9.11 22.95 -25.61
N ALA A 250 -9.99 23.69 -26.30
CA ALA A 250 -10.53 24.94 -25.77
C ALA A 250 -11.32 24.72 -24.46
N GLU A 251 -11.98 23.57 -24.36
CA GLU A 251 -12.74 23.14 -23.19
C GLU A 251 -11.80 22.80 -22.02
N GLY A 252 -10.74 22.03 -22.26
CA GLY A 252 -9.73 21.71 -21.26
C GLY A 252 -9.02 22.95 -20.73
N ASP A 253 -8.66 23.90 -21.61
CA ASP A 253 -8.05 25.17 -21.20
C ASP A 253 -9.00 26.05 -20.39
N ALA A 254 -10.27 26.10 -20.77
CA ALA A 254 -11.30 26.80 -20.00
C ALA A 254 -11.50 26.17 -18.62
N ALA A 255 -11.50 24.83 -18.54
CA ALA A 255 -11.62 24.09 -17.30
C ALA A 255 -10.41 24.33 -16.37
N ARG A 256 -9.18 24.26 -16.89
CA ARG A 256 -7.95 24.59 -16.14
C ARG A 256 -8.01 26.02 -15.60
N ARG A 257 -8.38 27.02 -16.41
CA ARG A 257 -8.56 28.42 -15.96
C ARG A 257 -9.64 28.54 -14.86
N ALA A 258 -10.74 27.82 -14.97
CA ALA A 258 -11.79 27.82 -13.96
C ALA A 258 -11.32 27.22 -12.62
N LEU A 259 -10.54 26.13 -12.67
CA LEU A 259 -9.96 25.51 -11.48
C LEU A 259 -8.85 26.38 -10.84
N SER A 260 -8.02 27.05 -11.65
CA SER A 260 -7.00 27.97 -11.14
C SER A 260 -7.61 29.16 -10.39
N ARG A 261 -8.74 29.71 -10.85
CA ARG A 261 -9.50 30.74 -10.12
C ARG A 261 -10.02 30.26 -8.76
N ARG A 262 -10.18 28.94 -8.59
CA ARG A 262 -10.59 28.30 -7.33
C ARG A 262 -9.40 27.77 -6.51
N GLY A 263 -8.16 28.01 -6.96
CA GLY A 263 -6.94 27.57 -6.30
C GLY A 263 -6.65 26.06 -6.41
N LEU A 264 -7.26 25.36 -7.36
CA LEU A 264 -7.14 23.89 -7.51
C LEU A 264 -6.19 23.45 -8.63
N TRP A 265 -5.78 24.37 -9.51
CA TRP A 265 -4.93 24.11 -10.68
C TRP A 265 -3.87 25.19 -10.83
#